data_AF-T0KJ54-F1
#
_entry.id   AF-T0KJ54-F1
#
_cell.length_a   1.000
_cell.length_b   1.000
_cell.length_c   1.000
_cell.angle_alpha   90.00
_cell.angle_beta   90.00
_cell.angle_gamma   90.00
#
_symmetry.space_group_name_H-M   'P 1'
#
loop_
_entity.id
_entity.type
_entity.pdbx_description
1 polymer ?
#
loop_
_entity_poly.entity_id
_entity_poly.type
_entity_poly.pdbx_seq_one_letter_code
_entity_poly.pdbx_strand_id
1 'polypeptide(L)'
;MDVVEIQEGDVVLAMSDGVIDNLWEHEIIDSIQNSIQRWENGEAGADRVEGDRTGGANGGMKLAAEELVAAAKKIATDPFAESPFMEHAIEEGLPTEGGKLDDISVVAALVRRHEA
;
A
#
# COMPACT_ATOMS: atom_id res chain seq x y z
N MET A 1 12.77 18.73 9.49
CA MET A 1 12.06 17.43 9.55
C MET A 1 10.74 17.73 10.17
N ASP A 2 9.67 17.46 9.42
CA ASP A 2 8.32 17.59 9.94
C ASP A 2 8.07 16.41 10.89
N VAL A 3 7.46 16.70 12.03
CA VAL A 3 7.08 15.72 13.04
C VAL A 3 5.57 15.59 13.00
N VAL A 4 5.08 14.38 12.80
CA VAL A 4 3.65 14.06 12.82
C VAL A 4 3.35 13.29 14.10
N GLU A 5 2.42 13.80 14.90
CA GLU A 5 1.93 13.07 16.08
C GLU A 5 1.05 11.91 15.65
N ILE A 6 1.33 10.71 16.17
CA ILE A 6 0.59 9.49 15.85
C ILE A 6 -0.40 9.13 16.95
N GLN A 7 -1.48 8.45 16.58
CA GLN A 7 -2.55 7.99 17.44
C GLN A 7 -2.73 6.46 17.32
N GLU A 8 -3.34 5.85 18.33
CA GLU A 8 -3.74 4.45 18.24
C GLU A 8 -4.72 4.24 17.11
N GLY A 9 -4.47 3.21 16.30
CA GLY A 9 -5.28 2.95 15.10
C GLY A 9 -4.65 3.50 13.82
N ASP A 10 -3.68 4.41 13.91
CA ASP A 10 -2.98 4.91 12.73
C ASP A 10 -2.25 3.79 12.00
N VAL A 11 -2.25 3.89 10.67
CA VAL A 11 -1.47 3.01 9.79
C VAL A 11 -0.31 3.82 9.23
N VAL A 12 0.90 3.30 9.43
CA VAL A 12 2.13 3.91 8.91
C VAL A 12 2.64 3.05 7.77
N LEU A 13 2.83 3.67 6.61
CA LEU A 13 3.40 3.03 5.42
C LEU A 13 4.79 3.62 5.15
N ALA A 14 5.76 2.75 4.89
CA ALA A 14 7.01 3.11 4.25
C ALA A 14 7.12 2.33 2.94
N MET A 15 7.43 3.04 1.85
CA MET A 15 7.32 2.50 0.49
C MET A 15 8.52 2.96 -0.34
N SER A 16 8.96 2.13 -1.30
CA SER A 16 9.89 2.57 -2.35
C SER A 16 9.18 3.42 -3.41
N ASP A 17 9.96 4.14 -4.22
CA ASP A 17 9.47 4.89 -5.38
C ASP A 17 8.72 3.98 -6.37
N GLY A 18 9.16 2.73 -6.54
CA GLY A 18 8.45 1.73 -7.34
C GLY A 18 6.97 1.53 -6.97
N VAL A 19 6.52 1.92 -5.78
CA VAL A 19 5.08 1.97 -5.42
C VAL A 19 4.44 3.27 -5.92
N ILE A 20 4.97 4.42 -5.48
CA ILE A 20 4.37 5.74 -5.73
C ILE A 20 4.52 6.21 -7.18
N ASP A 21 5.44 5.64 -7.95
CA ASP A 21 5.56 5.83 -9.39
C ASP A 21 4.43 5.12 -10.17
N ASN A 22 3.79 4.14 -9.54
CA ASN A 22 2.82 3.24 -10.18
C ASN A 22 1.42 3.30 -9.59
N LEU A 23 1.20 4.01 -8.48
CA LEU A 23 -0.10 4.16 -7.84
C LEU A 23 -0.27 5.58 -7.32
N TRP A 24 -1.46 6.16 -7.52
CA TRP A 24 -1.80 7.44 -6.91
C TRP A 24 -2.10 7.29 -5.41
N GLU A 25 -1.94 8.39 -4.65
CA GLU A 25 -2.16 8.39 -3.20
C GLU A 25 -3.54 7.83 -2.79
N HIS A 26 -4.59 8.19 -3.53
CA HIS A 26 -5.94 7.71 -3.24
C HIS A 26 -6.10 6.20 -3.49
N GLU A 27 -5.43 5.64 -4.50
CA GLU A 27 -5.43 4.19 -4.74
C GLU A 27 -4.68 3.43 -3.65
N ILE A 28 -3.58 3.99 -3.16
CA ILE A 28 -2.83 3.43 -2.03
C ILE A 28 -3.74 3.39 -0.80
N ILE A 29 -4.41 4.49 -0.48
CA ILE A 29 -5.34 4.59 0.66
C ILE A 29 -6.48 3.58 0.51
N ASP A 30 -7.14 3.55 -0.65
CA ASP A 30 -8.25 2.65 -0.92
C ASP A 30 -7.82 1.18 -0.83
N SER A 31 -6.65 0.83 -1.36
CA SER A 31 -6.08 -0.51 -1.25
C SER A 31 -5.94 -0.91 0.21
N ILE A 32 -5.32 -0.06 1.04
CA ILE A 32 -5.08 -0.37 2.45
C ILE A 32 -6.40 -0.51 3.23
N GLN A 33 -7.34 0.42 3.03
CA GLN A 33 -8.65 0.36 3.70
C GLN A 33 -9.41 -0.92 3.33
N ASN A 34 -9.43 -1.28 2.04
CA ASN A 34 -10.09 -2.49 1.56
C ASN A 34 -9.41 -3.76 2.11
N SER A 35 -8.08 -3.81 2.16
CA SER A 35 -7.35 -4.94 2.75
C SER A 35 -7.68 -5.12 4.24
N ILE A 36 -7.72 -4.03 5.01
CA ILE A 36 -8.06 -4.05 6.43
C ILE A 36 -9.51 -4.52 6.62
N GLN A 37 -10.46 -3.97 5.87
CA GLN A 37 -11.87 -4.35 5.98
C GLN A 37 -12.08 -5.84 5.66
N ARG A 38 -11.47 -6.33 4.58
CA ARG A 38 -11.56 -7.74 4.18
C ARG A 38 -10.92 -8.66 5.22
N TRP A 39 -9.82 -8.24 5.83
CA TRP A 39 -9.19 -8.95 6.93
C TRP A 39 -10.11 -9.06 8.15
N GLU A 40 -10.70 -7.94 8.57
CA GLU A 40 -11.65 -7.87 9.69
C GLU A 40 -12.88 -8.74 9.46
N ASN A 41 -13.41 -8.74 8.23
CA ASN A 41 -14.54 -9.59 7.84
C ASN A 41 -14.18 -11.08 7.72
N GLY A 42 -12.89 -11.42 7.77
CA GLY A 42 -12.41 -12.79 7.58
C GLY A 42 -12.52 -13.31 6.15
N GLU A 43 -12.58 -12.40 5.18
CA GLU A 43 -12.65 -12.70 3.74
C GLU A 43 -11.26 -12.89 3.11
N ALA A 44 -10.19 -12.56 3.85
CA ALA A 44 -8.82 -12.61 3.38
C ALA A 44 -7.86 -13.17 4.44
N GLY A 45 -6.79 -13.82 3.99
CA GLY A 45 -5.85 -14.58 4.82
C GLY A 45 -5.96 -16.09 4.59
N ALA A 46 -4.88 -16.72 4.15
CA ALA A 46 -4.83 -18.17 3.89
C ALA A 46 -4.95 -19.00 5.18
N ASP A 47 -4.55 -18.43 6.31
CA ASP A 47 -4.53 -19.08 7.61
C ASP A 47 -5.66 -18.56 8.50
N ARG A 48 -6.34 -19.47 9.21
CA ARG A 48 -7.22 -19.08 10.31
C ARG A 48 -6.35 -18.53 11.44
N VAL A 49 -6.12 -17.22 11.44
CA VAL A 49 -5.47 -16.55 12.55
C VAL A 49 -6.52 -16.31 13.63
N GLU A 50 -6.32 -16.93 14.80
CA GLU A 50 -7.06 -16.64 16.03
C GLU A 50 -6.57 -15.32 16.64
N GLY A 51 -7.49 -14.47 17.11
CA GLY A 51 -7.17 -13.22 17.78
C GLY A 51 -7.95 -12.01 17.27
N ASP A 52 -7.65 -10.85 17.84
CA ASP A 52 -8.23 -9.56 17.44
C ASP A 52 -7.82 -9.20 16.00
N ARG A 53 -8.78 -8.84 15.16
CA ARG A 53 -8.53 -8.42 13.78
C ARG A 53 -8.76 -6.92 13.56
N THR A 54 -9.26 -6.22 14.57
CA THR A 54 -9.59 -4.80 14.48
C THR A 54 -8.37 -3.98 14.05
N GLY A 55 -8.59 -3.04 13.13
CA GLY A 55 -7.59 -2.21 12.46
C GLY A 55 -6.55 -2.98 11.66
N GLY A 56 -6.78 -4.26 11.32
CA GLY A 56 -5.79 -5.09 10.62
C GLY A 56 -4.76 -5.75 11.55
N ALA A 57 -5.08 -5.89 12.84
CA ALA A 57 -4.26 -6.61 13.79
C ALA A 57 -4.10 -8.11 13.41
N ASN A 58 -3.07 -8.76 13.95
CA ASN A 58 -2.80 -10.20 13.76
C ASN A 58 -2.62 -10.66 12.30
N GLY A 59 -2.11 -9.80 11.41
CA GLY A 59 -1.75 -10.18 10.04
C GLY A 59 -2.36 -9.32 8.95
N GLY A 60 -3.35 -8.49 9.27
CA GLY A 60 -3.97 -7.58 8.32
C GLY A 60 -2.96 -6.61 7.67
N MET A 61 -1.96 -6.12 8.40
CA MET A 61 -0.90 -5.29 7.81
C MET A 61 -0.02 -6.04 6.80
N LYS A 62 0.23 -7.33 7.03
CA LYS A 62 0.96 -8.16 6.06
C LYS A 62 0.14 -8.30 4.77
N LEU A 63 -1.15 -8.62 4.91
CA LEU A 63 -2.07 -8.69 3.76
C LEU A 63 -2.10 -7.36 3.01
N ALA A 64 -2.27 -6.24 3.73
CA ALA A 64 -2.33 -4.91 3.14
C ALA A 64 -1.04 -4.56 2.37
N ALA A 65 0.13 -4.89 2.92
CA ALA A 65 1.40 -4.71 2.22
C ALA A 65 1.51 -5.59 0.97
N GLU A 66 1.13 -6.88 1.06
CA GLU A 66 1.15 -7.81 -0.07
C GLU A 66 0.20 -7.38 -1.21
N GLU A 67 -1.00 -6.93 -0.87
CA GLU A 67 -1.98 -6.42 -1.85
C GLU A 67 -1.51 -5.12 -2.50
N LEU A 68 -0.89 -4.21 -1.73
CA LEU A 68 -0.33 -2.98 -2.27
C LEU A 68 0.85 -3.24 -3.23
N VAL A 69 1.76 -4.15 -2.88
CA VAL A 69 2.84 -4.59 -3.77
C VAL A 69 2.28 -5.20 -5.04
N ALA A 70 1.22 -6.02 -4.94
CA ALA A 70 0.60 -6.64 -6.10
C ALA A 70 -0.08 -5.61 -7.02
N ALA A 71 -0.75 -4.61 -6.45
CA ALA A 71 -1.37 -3.51 -7.18
C ALA A 71 -0.32 -2.69 -7.95
N ALA A 72 0.75 -2.24 -7.26
CA ALA A 72 1.83 -1.48 -7.88
C ALA A 72 2.52 -2.30 -8.99
N LYS A 73 2.80 -3.58 -8.73
CA LYS A 73 3.42 -4.48 -9.72
C LYS A 73 2.56 -4.65 -10.97
N LYS A 74 1.24 -4.72 -10.81
CA LYS A 74 0.32 -4.83 -11.95
C LYS A 74 0.48 -3.65 -12.89
N ILE A 75 0.49 -2.43 -12.35
CA ILE A 75 0.71 -1.20 -13.13
C ILE A 75 2.13 -1.14 -13.70
N ALA A 76 3.14 -1.41 -12.89
CA ALA A 76 4.56 -1.40 -13.27
C ALA A 76 4.89 -2.30 -14.48
N THR A 77 4.12 -3.38 -14.67
CA THR A 77 4.33 -4.34 -15.77
C THR A 77 3.42 -4.11 -16.98
N ASP A 78 2.51 -3.15 -16.91
CA ASP A 78 1.59 -2.83 -18.01
C ASP A 78 2.17 -1.67 -18.84
N PRO A 79 2.57 -1.92 -20.10
CA PRO A 79 3.14 -0.89 -20.97
C PRO A 79 2.11 0.15 -21.44
N PHE A 80 0.82 -0.05 -21.17
CA PHE A 80 -0.26 0.86 -21.55
C PHE A 80 -1.00 1.44 -20.34
N ALA A 81 -0.53 1.15 -19.12
CA ALA A 81 -1.16 1.71 -17.94
C ALA A 81 -0.93 3.22 -17.83
N GLU A 82 -1.93 3.89 -17.27
CA GLU A 82 -1.75 5.23 -16.74
C GLU A 82 -1.08 5.12 -15.37
N SER A 83 -0.08 5.95 -15.11
CA SER A 83 0.69 5.92 -13.87
C SER A 83 1.19 7.32 -13.50
N PRO A 84 1.43 7.59 -12.21
CA PRO A 84 2.11 8.81 -11.78
C PRO A 84 3.43 9.03 -12.51
N PHE A 85 4.24 7.99 -12.70
CA PHE A 85 5.51 8.10 -13.45
C PHE A 85 5.31 8.60 -14.88
N MET A 86 4.32 8.07 -15.59
CA MET A 86 3.99 8.50 -16.94
C MET A 86 3.59 9.99 -16.96
N GLU A 87 2.71 10.41 -16.04
CA GLU A 87 2.26 11.80 -15.92
C GLU A 87 3.46 12.75 -15.73
N HIS A 88 4.33 12.45 -14.76
CA HIS A 88 5.53 13.25 -14.50
C HIS A 88 6.50 13.26 -15.69
N ALA A 89 6.68 12.13 -16.40
CA ALA A 89 7.53 12.08 -17.58
C ALA A 89 7.01 12.99 -18.70
N ILE A 90 5.69 13.03 -18.91
CA ILE A 90 5.05 13.90 -19.89
C ILE A 90 5.22 15.38 -19.51
N GLU A 91 5.06 15.73 -18.22
CA GLU A 91 5.27 17.09 -17.73
C GLU A 91 6.71 17.59 -17.96
N GLU A 92 7.69 16.68 -17.84
CA GLU A 92 9.10 16.93 -18.15
C GLU A 92 9.41 16.89 -19.67
N GLY A 93 8.40 16.69 -20.52
CA GLY A 93 8.51 16.70 -21.98
C GLY A 93 9.05 15.40 -22.58
N LEU A 94 9.05 14.30 -21.82
CA LEU A 94 9.43 12.97 -22.28
C LEU A 94 8.17 12.17 -22.67
N PRO A 95 7.98 11.81 -23.95
CA PRO A 95 6.82 11.04 -24.37
C PRO A 95 6.98 9.58 -23.91
N THR A 96 6.43 9.28 -22.74
CA THR A 96 6.45 7.94 -22.12
C THR A 96 5.01 7.50 -21.85
N GLU A 97 4.76 6.19 -21.96
CA GLU A 97 3.48 5.56 -21.63
C GLU A 97 3.77 4.31 -20.76
N GLY A 98 2.80 3.89 -19.95
CA GLY A 98 2.89 2.69 -19.12
C GLY A 98 3.36 2.93 -17.68
N GLY A 99 3.49 1.84 -16.93
CA GLY A 99 4.10 1.86 -15.60
C GLY A 99 5.63 1.85 -15.61
N LYS A 100 6.23 2.15 -14.46
CA LYS A 100 7.67 2.08 -14.24
C LYS A 100 8.06 0.73 -13.64
N LEU A 101 8.83 -0.07 -14.38
CA LEU A 101 9.35 -1.34 -13.88
C LEU A 101 10.55 -1.09 -12.95
N ASP A 102 10.32 -1.20 -11.65
CA ASP A 102 11.31 -0.95 -10.59
C ASP A 102 11.16 -1.93 -9.41
N ASP A 103 12.08 -1.89 -8.46
CA ASP A 103 11.98 -2.64 -7.21
C ASP A 103 10.86 -2.08 -6.31
N ILE A 104 9.90 -2.95 -5.97
CA ILE A 104 8.69 -2.58 -5.21
C ILE A 104 8.81 -3.15 -3.80
N SER A 105 8.82 -2.28 -2.79
CA SER A 105 8.88 -2.65 -1.38
C SER A 105 7.88 -1.83 -0.57
N VAL A 106 7.17 -2.50 0.34
CA VAL A 106 6.21 -1.89 1.26
C VAL A 106 6.43 -2.43 2.67
N VAL A 107 6.45 -1.54 3.65
CA VAL A 107 6.31 -1.86 5.07
C VAL A 107 5.04 -1.19 5.57
N ALA A 108 4.11 -1.99 6.09
CA ALA A 108 2.88 -1.51 6.72
C ALA A 108 2.92 -1.82 8.22
N ALA A 109 2.66 -0.80 9.04
CA ALA A 109 2.64 -0.91 10.49
C ALA A 109 1.35 -0.31 11.06
N LEU A 110 0.86 -0.92 12.13
CA LEU A 110 -0.34 -0.51 12.83
C LEU A 110 0.04 0.01 14.21
N VAL A 111 -0.32 1.25 14.50
CA VAL A 111 -0.03 1.87 15.79
C VAL A 111 -0.98 1.29 16.86
N ARG A 112 -0.37 0.78 17.93
CA ARG A 112 -1.06 0.16 19.06
C ARG A 112 -0.44 0.64 20.36
N ARG A 113 -1.27 0.81 21.39
CA ARG A 113 -0.77 1.00 22.75
C ARG A 113 -0.20 -0.31 23.25
N HIS A 114 1.01 -0.24 23.77
CA HIS A 114 1.59 -1.34 24.52
C HIS A 114 1.04 -1.29 25.95
N GLU A 115 0.22 -2.27 26.32
CA GLU A 115 -0.14 -2.50 27.72
C GLU A 115 0.99 -3.34 28.34
N ALA A 116 1.69 -2.76 29.33
CA ALA A 116 2.77 -3.40 30.07
C ALA A 116 2.25 -4.02 31.38
#